data_AF-A0A662GWK8-F1
#
_entry.id   AF-A0A662GWK8-F1
#
_cell.length_a   1.000
_cell.length_b   1.000
_cell.length_c   1.000
_cell.angle_alpha   90.00
_cell.angle_beta   90.00
_cell.angle_gamma   90.00
#
_symmetry.space_group_name_H-M   'P 1'
#
loop_
_entity.id
_entity.type
_entity.pdbx_description
1 polymer ?
#
loop_
_entity_poly.entity_id
_entity_poly.type
_entity_poly.pdbx_seq_one_letter_code
_entity_poly.pdbx_strand_id
1 'polypeptide(L)'
;MAFEQKKFREIVDDILTQITKGVVREKHLAQPNKVKYKLRYVPLKEIVKVEGVYNGETVVFEKDLDYVQDGNFLYWLDGGRKPDENTFFYVNYIYGEPTGLTDINPGSVLRTIVEAISREIEYLYTQMEYVYKSGFIDTATGTSLDFVVSLLGITRKQAECARGIVTFGRSTPPPTVTISGEAHMFDGSLVYTLKNAPISEVIKVYGKVNGQDYDFEKEVDYSFDENSLIWLAEGKKPDMNTVFFVDYASFEKIVIPKGVIVSTFARSSKEAKTYVTVKEGVLERKEDGRWEADVEVVATVRGREGNTYAGSITVMPRPPPGVEYVINRKDITGGTDVESDEELRERAKKALMVAGKATLISLETAVKGVEGVSSILVEDMPDEVPGLVRIIVDGGDMDEIKKAVEEVRAAGIKVELMRPKPVYVDVEAHIIAEADVEAVQKCVENALMQYLGSLNIGEDLVYTKAISKVLTCPYVYDVSRLVFSVVREESHPVETFEKSNVKIESYEKVVPRKINVLVKKINEKSK
;
A
#
# COMPACT_ATOMS: atom_id res chain seq x y z
N MET A 1 -34.42 -2.15 4.10
CA MET A 1 -34.67 -1.26 5.26
C MET A 1 -33.32 -0.81 5.78
N ALA A 2 -33.09 0.49 5.95
CA ALA A 2 -31.88 1.00 6.62
C ALA A 2 -32.05 0.84 8.14
N PHE A 3 -30.98 0.46 8.84
CA PHE A 3 -30.98 0.42 10.30
C PHE A 3 -30.93 1.85 10.85
N GLU A 4 -31.79 2.17 11.81
CA GLU A 4 -31.82 3.46 12.48
C GLU A 4 -31.62 3.25 13.99
N GLN A 5 -30.58 3.87 14.53
CA GLN A 5 -30.23 3.77 15.94
C GLN A 5 -31.17 4.68 16.76
N LYS A 6 -31.78 4.13 17.82
CA LYS A 6 -32.48 4.96 18.81
C LYS A 6 -31.51 5.46 19.87
N LYS A 7 -31.61 6.73 20.24
CA LYS A 7 -30.78 7.33 21.30
C LYS A 7 -31.36 7.07 22.68
N PHE A 8 -30.52 7.11 23.71
CA PHE A 8 -30.93 6.94 25.11
C PHE A 8 -32.22 7.68 25.48
N ARG A 9 -32.28 8.98 25.18
CA ARG A 9 -33.44 9.83 25.56
C ARG A 9 -34.72 9.37 24.89
N GLU A 10 -34.66 9.02 23.61
CA GLU A 10 -35.80 8.52 22.84
C GLU A 10 -36.30 7.19 23.41
N ILE A 11 -35.38 6.30 23.80
CA ILE A 11 -35.71 5.01 24.42
C ILE A 11 -36.37 5.23 25.79
N VAL A 12 -35.81 6.12 26.62
CA VAL A 12 -36.38 6.46 27.94
C VAL A 12 -37.77 7.05 27.78
N ASP A 13 -37.94 8.03 26.88
CA ASP A 13 -39.20 8.71 26.65
C ASP A 13 -40.26 7.74 26.08
N ASP A 14 -39.89 6.87 25.15
CA ASP A 14 -40.77 5.83 24.59
C ASP A 14 -41.26 4.88 25.70
N ILE A 15 -40.34 4.37 26.54
CA ILE A 15 -40.69 3.42 27.62
C ILE A 15 -41.52 4.10 28.71
N LEU A 16 -41.14 5.31 29.16
CA LEU A 16 -41.90 6.04 30.17
C LEU A 16 -43.29 6.40 29.66
N THR A 17 -43.41 6.81 28.40
CA THR A 17 -44.69 7.14 27.75
C THR A 17 -45.58 5.90 27.65
N GLN A 18 -45.01 4.74 27.33
CA GLN A 18 -45.73 3.47 27.29
C GLN A 18 -46.20 3.02 28.68
N ILE A 19 -45.38 3.17 29.72
CA ILE A 19 -45.73 2.74 31.09
C ILE A 19 -46.76 3.66 31.74
N THR A 20 -46.57 4.98 31.62
CA THR A 20 -47.36 5.97 32.38
C THR A 20 -48.63 6.40 31.66
N LYS A 21 -48.57 6.56 30.34
CA LYS A 21 -49.70 7.02 29.53
C LYS A 21 -50.38 5.90 28.77
N GLY A 22 -49.81 4.69 28.77
CA GLY A 22 -50.28 3.60 27.89
C GLY A 22 -50.13 3.96 26.42
N VAL A 23 -49.34 4.97 26.07
CA VAL A 23 -49.22 5.49 24.71
C VAL A 23 -48.19 4.67 23.95
N VAL A 24 -48.64 4.00 22.89
CA VAL A 24 -47.76 3.24 21.98
C VAL A 24 -47.57 4.05 20.71
N ARG A 25 -46.32 4.24 20.31
CA ARG A 25 -45.96 4.72 18.97
C ARG A 25 -45.86 3.53 18.01
N GLU A 26 -46.96 3.21 17.34
CA GLU A 26 -47.00 2.09 16.38
C GLU A 26 -46.68 2.57 14.96
N LYS A 27 -45.80 1.84 14.27
CA LYS A 27 -45.41 2.12 12.89
C LYS A 27 -46.28 1.35 11.91
N HIS A 28 -46.85 2.05 10.93
CA HIS A 28 -47.60 1.47 9.81
C HIS A 28 -47.03 1.92 8.46
N LEU A 29 -47.08 1.04 7.47
CA LEU A 29 -46.76 1.36 6.08
C LEU A 29 -48.04 1.78 5.36
N ALA A 30 -48.02 2.95 4.72
CA ALA A 30 -49.12 3.43 3.89
C ALA A 30 -49.18 2.61 2.58
N GLN A 31 -50.24 1.82 2.44
CA GLN A 31 -50.46 0.97 1.26
C GLN A 31 -51.46 1.62 0.30
N PRO A 32 -51.28 1.48 -1.03
CA PRO A 32 -52.25 1.95 -2.02
C PRO A 32 -53.62 1.35 -1.74
N ASN A 33 -54.67 2.17 -1.79
CA ASN A 33 -56.08 1.80 -1.55
C ASN A 33 -56.41 1.28 -0.14
N LYS A 34 -55.48 1.33 0.82
CA LYS A 34 -55.76 0.95 2.21
C LYS A 34 -56.01 2.17 3.08
N VAL A 35 -57.28 2.36 3.44
CA VAL A 35 -57.73 3.47 4.28
C VAL A 35 -57.91 3.09 5.75
N LYS A 36 -57.96 1.80 6.08
CA LYS A 36 -58.22 1.30 7.43
C LYS A 36 -57.04 0.49 7.97
N TYR A 37 -56.55 0.87 9.14
CA TYR A 37 -55.39 0.27 9.81
C TYR A 37 -55.78 -0.22 11.18
N LYS A 38 -55.60 -1.52 11.43
CA LYS A 38 -55.84 -2.12 12.75
C LYS A 38 -54.65 -1.82 13.64
N LEU A 39 -54.90 -1.22 14.80
CA LEU A 39 -53.88 -0.99 15.81
C LEU A 39 -53.66 -2.27 16.62
N ARG A 40 -52.40 -2.56 16.94
CA ARG A 40 -51.98 -3.85 17.51
C ARG A 40 -52.51 -4.07 18.92
N TYR A 41 -52.49 -3.03 19.75
CA TYR A 41 -52.85 -3.13 21.17
C TYR A 41 -54.30 -2.68 21.39
N VAL A 42 -55.13 -3.61 21.90
CA VAL A 42 -56.57 -3.44 22.12
C VAL A 42 -56.93 -3.80 23.57
N PRO A 43 -57.96 -3.19 24.18
CA PRO A 43 -58.88 -2.19 23.61
C PRO A 43 -58.24 -0.81 23.45
N LEU A 44 -58.38 -0.22 22.27
CA LEU A 44 -57.97 1.14 21.95
C LEU A 44 -58.87 2.12 22.72
N LYS A 45 -58.26 3.00 23.53
CA LYS A 45 -59.00 4.09 24.18
C LYS A 45 -59.04 5.31 23.29
N GLU A 46 -57.87 5.85 22.95
CA GLU A 46 -57.78 7.10 22.23
C GLU A 46 -56.51 7.18 21.38
N ILE A 47 -56.66 7.60 20.12
CA ILE A 47 -55.54 8.03 19.28
C ILE A 47 -55.16 9.47 19.67
N VAL A 48 -53.91 9.64 20.11
CA VAL A 48 -53.35 10.90 20.62
C VAL A 48 -52.72 11.72 19.50
N LYS A 49 -51.98 11.08 18.60
CA LYS A 49 -51.26 11.75 17.52
C LYS A 49 -51.03 10.80 16.36
N VAL A 50 -51.16 11.30 15.13
CA VAL A 50 -50.76 10.58 13.92
C VAL A 50 -49.79 11.47 13.15
N GLU A 51 -48.62 10.95 12.81
CA GLU A 51 -47.57 11.69 12.09
C GLU A 51 -47.04 10.86 10.92
N GLY A 52 -46.69 11.50 9.81
CA GLY A 52 -46.18 10.82 8.62
C GLY A 52 -45.81 11.82 7.54
N VAL A 53 -45.58 11.34 6.32
CA VAL A 53 -45.14 12.18 5.21
C VAL A 53 -46.33 12.50 4.31
N TYR A 54 -46.51 13.77 3.95
CA TYR A 54 -47.49 14.22 2.97
C TYR A 54 -46.83 15.22 2.02
N ASN A 55 -46.88 14.96 0.71
CA ASN A 55 -46.17 15.73 -0.32
C ASN A 55 -44.66 15.90 -0.03
N GLY A 56 -44.03 14.86 0.53
CA GLY A 56 -42.59 14.87 0.87
C GLY A 56 -42.24 15.59 2.18
N GLU A 57 -43.19 16.25 2.86
CA GLU A 57 -42.96 16.90 4.15
C GLU A 57 -43.54 16.09 5.31
N THR A 58 -42.87 16.13 6.46
CA THR A 58 -43.39 15.48 7.68
C THR A 58 -44.51 16.33 8.27
N VAL A 59 -45.71 15.77 8.33
CA VAL A 59 -46.91 16.42 8.85
C VAL A 59 -47.50 15.63 10.02
N VAL A 60 -48.21 16.35 10.89
CA VAL A 60 -49.10 15.75 11.89
C VAL A 60 -50.50 15.80 11.32
N PHE A 61 -51.13 14.64 11.20
CA PHE A 61 -52.50 14.52 10.70
C PHE A 61 -53.49 14.88 11.79
N GLU A 62 -54.58 15.52 11.41
CA GLU A 62 -55.59 16.04 12.33
C GLU A 62 -56.76 15.05 12.47
N LYS A 63 -57.15 14.81 13.72
CA LYS A 63 -58.32 13.97 14.04
C LYS A 63 -59.59 14.67 13.54
N ASP A 64 -60.52 13.89 13.00
CA ASP A 64 -61.80 14.31 12.42
C ASP A 64 -61.71 15.15 11.13
N LEU A 65 -60.50 15.49 10.68
CA LEU A 65 -60.22 16.11 9.38
C LEU A 65 -59.50 15.15 8.42
N ASP A 66 -58.39 14.59 8.87
CA ASP A 66 -57.55 13.69 8.08
C ASP A 66 -57.87 12.21 8.39
N TYR A 67 -58.12 11.89 9.66
CA TYR A 67 -58.46 10.53 10.10
C TYR A 67 -59.48 10.51 11.24
N VAL A 68 -60.14 9.37 11.43
CA VAL A 68 -61.02 9.10 12.58
C VAL A 68 -60.63 7.78 13.25
N GLN A 69 -60.96 7.69 14.54
CA GLN A 69 -60.85 6.44 15.28
C GLN A 69 -62.14 5.64 15.12
N ASP A 70 -62.05 4.44 14.56
CA ASP A 70 -63.15 3.50 14.39
C ASP A 70 -62.91 2.25 15.24
N GLY A 71 -63.40 2.25 16.49
CA GLY A 71 -63.17 1.18 17.45
C GLY A 71 -61.69 0.99 17.75
N ASN A 72 -61.09 -0.10 17.24
CA ASN A 72 -59.66 -0.43 17.36
C ASN A 72 -58.85 -0.11 16.09
N PHE A 73 -59.42 0.68 15.20
CA PHE A 73 -58.83 1.01 13.91
C PHE A 73 -58.61 2.52 13.79
N LEU A 74 -57.56 2.89 13.08
CA LEU A 74 -57.44 4.19 12.44
C LEU A 74 -58.05 4.11 11.05
N TYR A 75 -58.92 5.07 10.71
CA TYR A 75 -59.55 5.19 9.41
C TYR A 75 -59.23 6.55 8.78
N TRP A 76 -58.58 6.55 7.62
CA TRP A 76 -58.31 7.76 6.85
C TRP A 76 -59.59 8.25 6.15
N LEU A 77 -59.95 9.51 6.37
CA LEU A 77 -61.14 10.10 5.79
C LEU A 77 -60.97 10.33 4.28
N ASP A 78 -62.09 10.31 3.56
CA ASP A 78 -62.09 10.64 2.14
C ASP A 78 -62.06 12.17 1.96
N GLY A 79 -61.12 12.67 1.15
CA GLY A 79 -60.84 14.11 1.01
C GLY A 79 -59.90 14.73 2.05
N GLY A 80 -59.51 14.01 3.11
CA GLY A 80 -58.48 14.44 4.07
C GLY A 80 -57.05 14.16 3.59
N ARG A 81 -56.05 14.78 4.24
CA ARG A 81 -54.63 14.49 3.95
C ARG A 81 -54.31 13.06 4.38
N LYS A 82 -53.63 12.31 3.52
CA LYS A 82 -53.22 10.91 3.79
C LYS A 82 -51.70 10.81 3.65
N PRO A 83 -51.05 9.87 4.34
CA PRO A 83 -49.62 9.65 4.13
C PRO A 83 -49.33 9.28 2.67
N ASP A 84 -48.23 9.80 2.14
CA ASP A 84 -47.76 9.49 0.79
C ASP A 84 -47.62 7.97 0.61
N GLU A 85 -47.96 7.46 -0.57
CA GLU A 85 -47.94 6.02 -0.83
C GLU A 85 -46.54 5.44 -0.61
N ASN A 86 -46.47 4.22 -0.03
CA ASN A 86 -45.24 3.54 0.34
C ASN A 86 -44.35 4.29 1.36
N THR A 87 -44.88 5.31 2.04
CA THR A 87 -44.22 5.93 3.19
C THR A 87 -44.72 5.34 4.50
N PHE A 88 -43.94 5.53 5.58
CA PHE A 88 -44.35 5.12 6.91
C PHE A 88 -45.05 6.26 7.65
N PHE A 89 -46.07 5.93 8.42
CA PHE A 89 -46.69 6.81 9.38
C PHE A 89 -46.72 6.16 10.76
N TYR A 90 -46.76 7.00 11.80
CA TYR A 90 -46.72 6.59 13.20
C TYR A 90 -48.00 7.02 13.90
N VAL A 91 -48.59 6.10 14.65
CA VAL A 91 -49.81 6.33 15.42
C VAL A 91 -49.46 6.22 16.89
N ASN A 92 -49.61 7.32 17.62
CA ASN A 92 -49.50 7.37 19.07
C ASN A 92 -50.90 7.20 19.67
N TYR A 93 -51.12 6.16 20.45
CA TYR A 93 -52.45 5.89 21.01
C TYR A 93 -52.41 5.20 22.37
N ILE A 94 -53.43 5.46 23.19
CA ILE A 94 -53.63 4.88 24.53
C ILE A 94 -54.40 3.57 24.40
N TYR A 95 -53.89 2.51 25.05
CA TYR A 95 -54.61 1.24 25.24
C TYR A 95 -54.69 0.89 26.73
N GLY A 96 -55.78 0.25 27.17
CA GLY A 96 -55.94 -0.22 28.55
C GLY A 96 -56.06 0.89 29.62
N GLU A 97 -56.03 0.52 30.91
CA GLU A 97 -56.06 1.47 32.04
C GLU A 97 -54.63 1.93 32.42
N PRO A 98 -54.45 3.22 32.80
CA PRO A 98 -53.16 3.70 33.28
C PRO A 98 -52.71 2.85 34.47
N THR A 99 -51.44 2.45 34.46
CA THR A 99 -50.87 1.49 35.43
C THR A 99 -50.78 2.02 36.87
N GLY A 100 -51.21 3.27 37.12
CA GLY A 100 -51.08 3.96 38.40
C GLY A 100 -49.67 4.50 38.68
N LEU A 101 -48.70 4.22 37.80
CA LEU A 101 -47.33 4.71 37.87
C LEU A 101 -47.24 6.09 37.21
N THR A 102 -46.98 7.13 38.00
CA THR A 102 -47.08 8.54 37.53
C THR A 102 -45.81 9.37 37.72
N ASP A 103 -44.90 8.97 38.62
CA ASP A 103 -43.70 9.74 38.90
C ASP A 103 -42.59 9.49 37.86
N ILE A 104 -42.55 10.31 36.83
CA ILE A 104 -41.55 10.30 35.74
C ILE A 104 -40.42 11.30 35.95
N ASN A 105 -40.35 11.95 37.11
CA ASN A 105 -39.34 12.96 37.38
C ASN A 105 -37.96 12.32 37.58
N PRO A 106 -36.87 13.02 37.21
CA PRO A 106 -35.51 12.57 37.53
C PRO A 106 -35.36 12.28 39.03
N GLY A 107 -34.87 11.07 39.36
CA GLY A 107 -34.71 10.60 40.74
C GLY A 107 -35.84 9.71 41.27
N SER A 108 -36.94 9.52 40.52
CA SER A 108 -37.97 8.54 40.88
C SER A 108 -37.48 7.11 40.67
N VAL A 109 -37.96 6.16 41.50
CA VAL A 109 -37.62 4.73 41.37
C VAL A 109 -37.96 4.20 39.97
N LEU A 110 -39.12 4.61 39.44
CA LEU A 110 -39.56 4.24 38.10
C LEU A 110 -38.58 4.72 37.04
N ARG A 111 -38.22 6.00 37.08
CA ARG A 111 -37.31 6.59 36.10
C ARG A 111 -35.91 5.99 36.20
N THR A 112 -35.41 5.76 37.41
CA THR A 112 -34.10 5.12 37.60
C THR A 112 -34.04 3.72 36.99
N ILE A 113 -35.09 2.91 37.17
CA ILE A 113 -35.16 1.57 36.56
C ILE A 113 -35.23 1.67 35.03
N VAL A 114 -36.07 2.57 34.49
CA VAL A 114 -36.19 2.75 33.04
C VAL A 114 -34.90 3.27 32.42
N GLU A 115 -34.21 4.21 33.06
CA GLU A 115 -32.92 4.73 32.61
C GLU A 115 -31.85 3.63 32.62
N ALA A 116 -31.82 2.76 33.64
CA ALA A 116 -30.90 1.63 33.67
C ALA A 116 -31.14 0.67 32.49
N ILE A 117 -32.38 0.28 32.25
CA ILE A 117 -32.75 -0.60 31.13
C ILE A 117 -32.48 0.08 29.78
N SER A 118 -32.82 1.35 29.66
CA SER A 118 -32.65 2.12 28.41
C SER A 118 -31.19 2.26 28.02
N ARG A 119 -30.27 2.29 29.00
CA ARG A 119 -28.83 2.31 28.75
C ARG A 119 -28.35 0.99 28.14
N GLU A 120 -28.83 -0.14 28.63
CA GLU A 120 -28.53 -1.45 28.04
C GLU A 120 -29.12 -1.57 26.63
N ILE A 121 -30.34 -1.06 26.40
CA ILE A 121 -30.96 -1.04 25.07
C ILE A 121 -30.16 -0.15 24.11
N GLU A 122 -29.73 1.04 24.53
CA GLU A 122 -28.87 1.92 23.72
C GLU A 122 -27.55 1.24 23.37
N TYR A 123 -26.95 0.52 24.31
CA TYR A 123 -25.73 -0.26 24.07
C TYR A 123 -25.98 -1.33 22.99
N LEU A 124 -27.09 -2.06 23.06
CA LEU A 124 -27.48 -3.03 22.01
C LEU A 124 -27.69 -2.36 20.65
N TYR A 125 -28.37 -1.21 20.59
CA TYR A 125 -28.52 -0.44 19.35
C TYR A 125 -27.16 -0.02 18.77
N THR A 126 -26.23 0.37 19.62
CA THR A 126 -24.85 0.74 19.21
C THR A 126 -24.09 -0.47 18.65
N GLN A 127 -24.22 -1.65 19.29
CA GLN A 127 -23.62 -2.89 18.78
C GLN A 127 -24.22 -3.30 17.42
N MET A 128 -25.54 -3.20 17.28
CA MET A 128 -26.22 -3.48 16.01
C MET A 128 -25.80 -2.52 14.90
N GLU A 129 -25.63 -1.22 15.21
CA GLU A 129 -25.15 -0.24 14.26
C GLU A 129 -23.72 -0.57 13.80
N TYR A 130 -22.85 -0.97 14.74
CA TYR A 130 -21.49 -1.38 14.42
C TYR A 130 -21.46 -2.60 13.49
N VAL A 131 -22.29 -3.62 13.76
CA VAL A 131 -22.44 -4.80 12.89
C VAL A 131 -22.98 -4.41 11.52
N TYR A 132 -23.99 -3.54 11.47
CA TYR A 132 -24.55 -3.05 10.21
C TYR A 132 -23.49 -2.31 9.38
N LYS A 133 -22.74 -1.39 9.99
CA LYS A 133 -21.64 -0.66 9.33
C LYS A 133 -20.48 -1.57 8.94
N SER A 134 -20.25 -2.67 9.66
CA SER A 134 -19.21 -3.64 9.31
C SER A 134 -19.48 -4.40 8.00
N GLY A 135 -20.69 -4.32 7.45
CA GLY A 135 -21.03 -4.92 6.16
C GLY A 135 -20.63 -4.12 4.93
N PHE A 136 -20.13 -2.88 5.08
CA PHE A 136 -19.77 -2.01 3.96
C PHE A 136 -18.27 -1.80 3.88
N ILE A 137 -17.72 -1.83 2.66
CA ILE A 137 -16.27 -1.72 2.40
C ILE A 137 -15.65 -0.43 2.98
N ASP A 138 -16.39 0.67 2.98
CA ASP A 138 -15.91 1.97 3.47
C ASP A 138 -15.80 2.04 5.00
N THR A 139 -16.64 1.31 5.72
CA THR A 139 -16.75 1.39 7.18
C THR A 139 -16.26 0.14 7.90
N ALA A 140 -16.12 -1.00 7.20
CA ALA A 140 -15.58 -2.23 7.76
C ALA A 140 -14.10 -2.07 8.13
N THR A 141 -13.71 -2.69 9.25
CA THR A 141 -12.33 -2.70 9.78
C THR A 141 -11.95 -4.11 10.23
N GLY A 142 -10.65 -4.39 10.30
CA GLY A 142 -10.09 -5.68 10.73
C GLY A 142 -10.68 -6.86 9.95
N THR A 143 -11.09 -7.90 10.69
CA THR A 143 -11.62 -9.14 10.11
C THR A 143 -12.92 -8.93 9.34
N SER A 144 -13.75 -7.96 9.72
CA SER A 144 -14.97 -7.63 8.96
C SER A 144 -14.62 -7.14 7.56
N LEU A 145 -13.58 -6.31 7.42
CA LEU A 145 -13.11 -5.86 6.11
C LEU A 145 -12.60 -7.05 5.29
N ASP A 146 -11.85 -7.97 5.92
CA ASP A 146 -11.35 -9.18 5.26
C ASP A 146 -12.51 -10.03 4.69
N PHE A 147 -13.62 -10.17 5.42
CA PHE A 147 -14.80 -10.87 4.92
C PHE A 147 -15.48 -10.13 3.77
N VAL A 148 -15.61 -8.80 3.84
CA VAL A 148 -16.22 -8.00 2.76
C VAL A 148 -15.39 -8.12 1.48
N VAL A 149 -14.06 -7.98 1.55
CA VAL A 149 -13.20 -8.08 0.36
C VAL A 149 -13.05 -9.51 -0.17
N SER A 150 -13.29 -10.53 0.67
CA SER A 150 -13.27 -11.92 0.22
C SER A 150 -14.34 -12.24 -0.85
N LEU A 151 -15.45 -11.49 -0.87
CA LEU A 151 -16.46 -11.56 -1.92
C LEU A 151 -15.89 -11.19 -3.30
N LEU A 152 -14.83 -10.38 -3.34
CA LEU A 152 -14.11 -10.00 -4.56
C LEU A 152 -12.95 -10.97 -4.89
N GLY A 153 -12.79 -12.06 -4.13
CA GLY A 153 -11.65 -12.98 -4.26
C GLY A 153 -10.32 -12.41 -3.77
N ILE A 154 -10.37 -11.34 -2.97
CA ILE A 154 -9.19 -10.64 -2.48
C ILE A 154 -8.88 -11.08 -1.06
N THR A 155 -7.61 -11.40 -0.79
CA THR A 155 -7.09 -11.67 0.56
C THR A 155 -6.07 -10.62 0.97
N ARG A 156 -6.00 -10.33 2.27
CA ARG A 156 -5.01 -9.40 2.86
C ARG A 156 -3.61 -9.94 2.70
N LYS A 157 -2.68 -9.09 2.27
CA LYS A 157 -1.25 -9.46 2.22
C LYS A 157 -0.70 -9.60 3.64
N GLN A 158 -0.14 -10.76 3.93
CA GLN A 158 0.43 -11.07 5.23
C GLN A 158 1.86 -10.53 5.33
N ALA A 159 2.31 -10.31 6.56
CA ALA A 159 3.68 -9.88 6.81
C ALA A 159 4.69 -10.98 6.41
N GLU A 160 5.74 -10.59 5.69
CA GLU A 160 6.82 -11.49 5.27
C GLU A 160 8.10 -11.25 6.09
N CYS A 161 8.91 -12.29 6.26
CA CYS A 161 10.23 -12.17 6.88
C CYS A 161 11.25 -11.70 5.86
N ALA A 162 12.15 -10.80 6.29
CA ALA A 162 13.31 -10.44 5.49
C ALA A 162 14.24 -11.64 5.31
N ARG A 163 14.82 -11.77 4.12
CA ARG A 163 15.75 -12.84 3.75
C ARG A 163 16.98 -12.26 3.09
N GLY A 164 18.12 -12.88 3.34
CA GLY A 164 19.39 -12.43 2.78
C GLY A 164 20.50 -13.41 3.05
N ILE A 165 21.72 -12.98 2.75
CA ILE A 165 22.92 -13.78 2.90
C ILE A 165 23.83 -13.11 3.93
N VAL A 166 24.35 -13.90 4.85
CA VAL A 166 25.42 -13.49 5.77
C VAL A 166 26.67 -14.30 5.47
N THR A 167 27.81 -13.63 5.55
CA THR A 167 29.13 -14.24 5.41
C THR A 167 29.65 -14.53 6.83
N PHE A 168 29.81 -15.80 7.14
CA PHE A 168 30.57 -16.23 8.32
C PHE A 168 32.03 -16.40 7.92
N GLY A 169 32.95 -16.08 8.82
CA GLY A 169 34.35 -16.27 8.50
C GLY A 169 35.29 -16.31 9.69
N ARG A 170 36.54 -16.58 9.34
CA ARG A 170 37.70 -16.54 10.23
C ARG A 170 38.90 -15.98 9.47
N SER A 171 39.72 -15.23 10.17
CA SER A 171 40.95 -14.63 9.64
C SER A 171 42.18 -15.52 9.86
N THR A 172 42.10 -16.46 10.81
CA THR A 172 43.16 -17.45 11.03
C THR A 172 42.89 -18.73 10.23
N PRO A 173 43.90 -19.52 9.81
CA PRO A 173 43.67 -20.82 9.19
C PRO A 173 43.08 -21.85 10.16
N PRO A 174 42.17 -22.74 9.71
CA PRO A 174 41.66 -23.86 10.51
C PRO A 174 42.75 -24.72 11.15
N PRO A 175 42.44 -25.43 12.25
CA PRO A 175 43.30 -26.51 12.74
C PRO A 175 43.59 -27.53 11.62
N THR A 176 44.76 -28.14 11.67
CA THR A 176 45.15 -29.17 10.71
C THR A 176 45.03 -30.57 11.34
N VAL A 177 44.65 -31.53 10.51
CA VAL A 177 44.64 -32.97 10.85
C VAL A 177 45.67 -33.65 9.97
N THR A 178 46.51 -34.49 10.57
CA THR A 178 47.48 -35.29 9.84
C THR A 178 46.85 -36.61 9.38
N ILE A 179 46.95 -36.87 8.08
CA ILE A 179 46.59 -38.13 7.43
C ILE A 179 47.91 -38.82 7.08
N SER A 180 48.03 -40.10 7.44
CA SER A 180 49.20 -40.89 7.09
C SER A 180 48.79 -42.14 6.31
N GLY A 181 49.56 -42.44 5.26
CA GLY A 181 49.43 -43.65 4.46
C GLY A 181 48.25 -43.64 3.49
N GLU A 182 47.84 -42.48 2.95
CA GLU A 182 46.81 -42.48 1.93
C GLU A 182 47.34 -43.14 0.65
N ALA A 183 46.79 -44.31 0.31
CA ALA A 183 47.24 -45.13 -0.81
C ALA A 183 46.57 -44.72 -2.13
N HIS A 184 47.38 -44.53 -3.16
CA HIS A 184 46.97 -44.27 -4.54
C HIS A 184 47.67 -45.23 -5.50
N MET A 185 46.95 -45.75 -6.49
CA MET A 185 47.55 -46.58 -7.55
C MET A 185 48.01 -45.68 -8.68
N PHE A 186 49.27 -45.82 -9.10
CA PHE A 186 49.82 -45.04 -10.20
C PHE A 186 49.42 -45.65 -11.55
N ASP A 187 48.53 -44.96 -12.26
CA ASP A 187 47.98 -45.37 -13.56
C ASP A 187 48.58 -44.57 -14.75
N GLY A 188 49.54 -43.69 -14.46
CA GLY A 188 50.13 -42.77 -15.44
C GLY A 188 49.49 -41.37 -15.45
N SER A 189 48.42 -41.13 -14.68
CA SER A 189 47.91 -39.78 -14.43
C SER A 189 48.98 -38.92 -13.75
N LEU A 190 49.01 -37.64 -14.09
CA LEU A 190 49.88 -36.66 -13.44
C LEU A 190 49.21 -36.01 -12.22
N VAL A 191 47.90 -36.17 -12.03
CA VAL A 191 47.16 -35.53 -10.94
C VAL A 191 46.37 -36.57 -10.15
N TYR A 192 46.53 -36.57 -8.84
CA TYR A 192 45.80 -37.46 -7.91
C TYR A 192 45.15 -36.63 -6.81
N THR A 193 43.82 -36.64 -6.76
CA THR A 193 43.04 -35.93 -5.73
C THR A 193 43.10 -36.69 -4.41
N LEU A 194 43.47 -35.99 -3.33
CA LEU A 194 43.51 -36.58 -1.99
C LEU A 194 42.12 -36.56 -1.35
N LYS A 195 41.83 -37.52 -0.46
CA LYS A 195 40.48 -37.66 0.13
C LYS A 195 40.09 -36.49 1.02
N ASN A 196 41.05 -35.97 1.78
CA ASN A 196 40.85 -34.83 2.66
C ASN A 196 41.48 -33.58 2.05
N ALA A 197 40.64 -32.55 1.87
CA ALA A 197 41.02 -31.25 1.36
C ALA A 197 40.21 -30.17 2.09
N PRO A 198 40.72 -28.93 2.24
CA PRO A 198 41.94 -28.42 1.62
C PRO A 198 43.25 -28.88 2.29
N ILE A 199 44.26 -29.19 1.50
CA ILE A 199 45.59 -29.64 1.94
C ILE A 199 46.36 -28.43 2.50
N SER A 200 46.91 -28.57 3.71
CA SER A 200 47.78 -27.56 4.30
C SER A 200 49.24 -27.79 3.92
N GLU A 201 49.69 -29.04 3.98
CA GLU A 201 51.05 -29.45 3.61
C GLU A 201 51.09 -30.94 3.26
N VAL A 202 51.97 -31.31 2.34
CA VAL A 202 52.34 -32.73 2.12
C VAL A 202 53.60 -33.00 2.92
N ILE A 203 53.53 -33.99 3.82
CA ILE A 203 54.59 -34.35 4.76
C ILE A 203 55.57 -35.31 4.09
N LYS A 204 55.04 -36.36 3.44
CA LYS A 204 55.85 -37.39 2.80
C LYS A 204 55.10 -38.04 1.64
N VAL A 205 55.80 -38.31 0.54
CA VAL A 205 55.30 -39.15 -0.55
C VAL A 205 56.31 -40.27 -0.77
N TYR A 206 55.87 -41.53 -0.75
CA TYR A 206 56.75 -42.68 -0.90
C TYR A 206 56.11 -43.80 -1.70
N GLY A 207 56.91 -44.51 -2.49
CA GLY A 207 56.44 -45.55 -3.40
C GLY A 207 57.61 -46.28 -4.04
N LYS A 208 57.39 -46.93 -5.19
CA LYS A 208 58.44 -47.68 -5.88
C LYS A 208 58.85 -47.02 -7.20
N VAL A 209 60.16 -46.96 -7.43
CA VAL A 209 60.76 -46.53 -8.70
C VAL A 209 61.78 -47.59 -9.12
N ASN A 210 61.61 -48.17 -10.31
CA ASN A 210 62.38 -49.30 -10.81
C ASN A 210 62.44 -50.50 -9.82
N GLY A 211 61.34 -50.75 -9.11
CA GLY A 211 61.19 -51.83 -8.14
C GLY A 211 61.84 -51.59 -6.76
N GLN A 212 62.49 -50.45 -6.54
CA GLN A 212 63.07 -50.06 -5.26
C GLN A 212 62.22 -49.00 -4.57
N ASP A 213 62.18 -49.02 -3.23
CA ASP A 213 61.47 -48.02 -2.45
C ASP A 213 62.16 -46.66 -2.59
N TYR A 214 61.36 -45.62 -2.81
CA TYR A 214 61.81 -44.26 -3.08
C TYR A 214 60.90 -43.26 -2.37
N ASP A 215 61.53 -42.32 -1.68
CA ASP A 215 60.86 -41.15 -1.09
C ASP A 215 60.96 -40.01 -2.11
N PHE A 216 59.81 -39.53 -2.58
CA PHE A 216 59.74 -38.50 -3.60
C PHE A 216 59.97 -37.10 -3.00
N GLU A 217 60.65 -36.23 -3.76
CA GLU A 217 61.01 -34.89 -3.33
C GLU A 217 60.01 -33.83 -3.83
N LYS A 218 59.57 -32.94 -2.95
CA LYS A 218 58.68 -31.83 -3.29
C LYS A 218 59.40 -30.82 -4.19
N GLU A 219 58.70 -30.28 -5.18
CA GLU A 219 59.18 -29.37 -6.24
C GLU A 219 60.22 -29.98 -7.19
N VAL A 220 60.59 -31.25 -7.02
CA VAL A 220 61.48 -32.00 -7.93
C VAL A 220 60.68 -33.12 -8.60
N ASP A 221 60.07 -33.98 -7.79
CA ASP A 221 59.28 -35.12 -8.25
C ASP A 221 57.79 -34.78 -8.32
N TYR A 222 57.28 -34.03 -7.35
CA TYR A 222 55.87 -33.64 -7.26
C TYR A 222 55.68 -32.22 -6.73
N SER A 223 54.54 -31.61 -7.03
CA SER A 223 53.98 -30.44 -6.35
C SER A 223 52.57 -30.79 -5.85
N PHE A 224 51.91 -29.86 -5.16
CA PHE A 224 50.52 -30.06 -4.75
C PHE A 224 49.73 -28.76 -4.84
N ASP A 225 48.44 -28.88 -5.09
CA ASP A 225 47.46 -27.79 -4.97
C ASP A 225 46.56 -28.01 -3.75
N GLU A 226 45.48 -27.25 -3.62
CA GLU A 226 44.59 -27.33 -2.45
C GLU A 226 43.90 -28.69 -2.30
N ASN A 227 43.80 -29.50 -3.37
CA ASN A 227 43.01 -30.73 -3.38
C ASN A 227 43.80 -31.95 -3.85
N SER A 228 44.92 -31.76 -4.54
CA SER A 228 45.58 -32.82 -5.31
C SER A 228 47.10 -32.78 -5.23
N LEU A 229 47.70 -33.96 -5.35
CA LEU A 229 49.12 -34.16 -5.64
C LEU A 229 49.33 -34.12 -7.16
N ILE A 230 50.37 -33.43 -7.61
CA ILE A 230 50.69 -33.24 -9.03
C ILE A 230 52.12 -33.74 -9.29
N TRP A 231 52.29 -34.75 -10.13
CA TRP A 231 53.60 -35.24 -10.55
C TRP A 231 54.21 -34.30 -11.60
N LEU A 232 55.47 -33.90 -11.37
CA LEU A 232 56.19 -33.02 -12.28
C LEU A 232 56.70 -33.81 -13.50
N ALA A 233 56.68 -33.20 -14.68
CA ALA A 233 57.04 -33.87 -15.93
C ALA A 233 58.48 -34.42 -15.92
N GLU A 234 59.44 -33.65 -15.39
CA GLU A 234 60.86 -34.02 -15.33
C GLU A 234 61.24 -34.81 -14.07
N GLY A 235 60.31 -34.90 -13.10
CA GLY A 235 60.48 -35.63 -11.86
C GLY A 235 60.36 -37.15 -11.99
N LYS A 236 60.94 -37.90 -11.04
CA LYS A 236 60.73 -39.34 -10.92
C LYS A 236 59.28 -39.61 -10.52
N LYS A 237 58.71 -40.69 -11.06
CA LYS A 237 57.32 -41.08 -10.85
C LYS A 237 57.26 -42.52 -10.36
N PRO A 238 56.20 -42.92 -9.66
CA PRO A 238 56.02 -44.31 -9.28
C PRO A 238 55.99 -45.24 -10.50
N ASP A 239 56.37 -46.50 -10.30
CA ASP A 239 56.28 -47.53 -11.33
C ASP A 239 54.80 -47.74 -11.73
N MET A 240 54.56 -47.98 -13.03
CA MET A 240 53.20 -48.17 -13.54
C MET A 240 52.51 -49.36 -12.87
N ASN A 241 51.25 -49.17 -12.48
CA ASN A 241 50.43 -50.13 -11.72
C ASN A 241 50.97 -50.47 -10.31
N THR A 242 51.77 -49.60 -9.71
CA THR A 242 52.19 -49.73 -8.30
C THR A 242 51.48 -48.73 -7.39
N VAL A 243 51.45 -49.02 -6.09
CA VAL A 243 50.84 -48.13 -5.09
C VAL A 243 51.91 -47.20 -4.54
N PHE A 244 51.59 -45.91 -4.47
CA PHE A 244 52.32 -44.93 -3.69
C PHE A 244 51.44 -44.41 -2.54
N PHE A 245 52.10 -43.92 -1.51
CA PHE A 245 51.46 -43.43 -0.29
C PHE A 245 51.77 -41.96 -0.09
N VAL A 246 50.79 -41.24 0.43
CA VAL A 246 50.89 -39.82 0.75
C VAL A 246 50.57 -39.63 2.23
N ASP A 247 51.54 -39.10 2.97
CA ASP A 247 51.35 -38.53 4.30
C ASP A 247 51.21 -37.01 4.13
N TYR A 248 50.14 -36.43 4.64
CA TYR A 248 49.85 -35.01 4.46
C TYR A 248 48.97 -34.48 5.60
N ALA A 249 48.96 -33.18 5.79
CA ALA A 249 48.03 -32.51 6.68
C ALA A 249 46.98 -31.75 5.88
N SER A 250 45.73 -31.81 6.33
CA SER A 250 44.60 -31.08 5.75
C SER A 250 43.94 -30.20 6.79
N PHE A 251 43.39 -29.08 6.37
CA PHE A 251 42.57 -28.22 7.21
C PHE A 251 41.26 -28.91 7.61
N GLU A 252 40.85 -28.78 8.86
CA GLU A 252 39.54 -29.24 9.33
C GLU A 252 38.42 -28.51 8.61
N LYS A 253 37.40 -29.25 8.16
CA LYS A 253 36.19 -28.67 7.57
C LYS A 253 35.32 -28.06 8.66
N ILE A 254 35.13 -26.76 8.60
CA ILE A 254 34.28 -26.01 9.53
C ILE A 254 32.90 -25.85 8.89
N VAL A 255 31.89 -26.42 9.55
CA VAL A 255 30.50 -26.41 9.09
C VAL A 255 29.68 -25.45 9.95
N ILE A 256 28.95 -24.57 9.31
CA ILE A 256 27.92 -23.71 9.91
C ILE A 256 26.60 -24.47 9.79
N PRO A 257 26.03 -24.96 10.90
CA PRO A 257 24.79 -25.70 10.84
C PRO A 257 23.61 -24.80 10.50
N LYS A 258 22.50 -25.43 10.09
CA LYS A 258 21.19 -24.78 10.06
C LYS A 258 20.75 -24.43 11.48
N GLY A 259 20.07 -23.29 11.66
CA GLY A 259 19.54 -22.88 12.96
C GLY A 259 20.51 -22.01 13.78
N VAL A 260 21.65 -21.59 13.24
CA VAL A 260 22.56 -20.66 13.88
C VAL A 260 21.93 -19.27 13.93
N ILE A 261 21.96 -18.65 15.11
CA ILE A 261 21.38 -17.33 15.34
C ILE A 261 22.48 -16.27 15.20
N VAL A 262 22.21 -15.24 14.41
CA VAL A 262 23.04 -14.05 14.22
C VAL A 262 22.21 -12.81 14.48
N SER A 263 22.83 -11.72 14.89
CA SER A 263 22.11 -10.48 15.18
C SER A 263 22.89 -9.23 14.84
N THR A 264 22.16 -8.13 14.72
CA THR A 264 22.76 -6.80 14.74
C THR A 264 23.30 -6.48 16.13
N PHE A 265 24.25 -5.56 16.19
CA PHE A 265 24.65 -4.96 17.46
C PHE A 265 23.56 -4.00 17.95
N ALA A 266 23.14 -4.14 19.20
CA ALA A 266 22.21 -3.22 19.85
C ALA A 266 22.56 -3.09 21.34
N ARG A 267 22.25 -1.93 21.94
CA ARG A 267 22.50 -1.68 23.38
C ARG A 267 21.53 -2.46 24.27
N SER A 268 20.35 -2.78 23.74
CA SER A 268 19.32 -3.59 24.39
C SER A 268 19.01 -4.81 23.53
N SER A 269 18.83 -5.97 24.16
CA SER A 269 18.47 -7.22 23.45
C SER A 269 17.12 -7.13 22.74
N LYS A 270 16.22 -6.24 23.16
CA LYS A 270 14.92 -6.02 22.53
C LYS A 270 15.00 -5.26 21.20
N GLU A 271 16.09 -4.53 20.97
CA GLU A 271 16.32 -3.74 19.76
C GLU A 271 17.21 -4.48 18.75
N ALA A 272 17.81 -5.60 19.17
CA ALA A 272 18.64 -6.42 18.31
C ALA A 272 17.78 -7.18 17.30
N LYS A 273 18.03 -6.95 16.01
CA LYS A 273 17.40 -7.72 14.93
C LYS A 273 18.09 -9.07 14.84
N THR A 274 17.32 -10.15 14.94
CA THR A 274 17.85 -11.51 14.94
C THR A 274 17.46 -12.26 13.67
N TYR A 275 18.38 -13.09 13.19
CA TYR A 275 18.23 -13.90 11.99
C TYR A 275 18.71 -15.31 12.27
N VAL A 276 18.18 -16.27 11.54
CA VAL A 276 18.52 -17.69 11.68
C VAL A 276 18.95 -18.28 10.34
N THR A 277 20.02 -19.09 10.34
CA THR A 277 20.48 -19.78 9.13
C THR A 277 19.46 -20.82 8.65
N VAL A 278 19.17 -20.80 7.36
CA VAL A 278 18.14 -21.65 6.73
C VAL A 278 18.76 -22.94 6.18
N LYS A 279 20.03 -22.87 5.77
CA LYS A 279 20.82 -23.96 5.20
C LYS A 279 22.17 -24.04 5.90
N GLU A 280 22.84 -25.17 5.74
CA GLU A 280 24.22 -25.36 6.18
C GLU A 280 25.18 -24.68 5.21
N GLY A 281 26.32 -24.22 5.70
CA GLY A 281 27.43 -23.69 4.91
C GLY A 281 28.76 -24.25 5.38
N VAL A 282 29.74 -24.35 4.48
CA VAL A 282 31.10 -24.81 4.81
C VAL A 282 32.07 -23.69 4.51
N LEU A 283 32.99 -23.42 5.43
CA LEU A 283 34.00 -22.40 5.21
C LEU A 283 34.98 -22.86 4.13
N GLU A 284 35.17 -22.00 3.14
CA GLU A 284 36.11 -22.19 2.05
C GLU A 284 37.19 -21.11 2.11
N ARG A 285 38.41 -21.48 1.71
CA ARG A 285 39.51 -20.54 1.63
C ARG A 285 39.27 -19.54 0.51
N LYS A 286 39.53 -18.25 0.78
CA LYS A 286 39.48 -17.15 -0.17
C LYS A 286 40.89 -16.74 -0.58
N GLU A 287 41.00 -16.06 -1.72
CA GLU A 287 42.27 -15.59 -2.29
C GLU A 287 43.05 -14.67 -1.34
N ASP A 288 42.34 -13.95 -0.47
CA ASP A 288 42.92 -13.06 0.55
C ASP A 288 43.41 -13.79 1.82
N GLY A 289 43.36 -15.12 1.83
CA GLY A 289 43.79 -15.97 2.93
C GLY A 289 42.74 -16.18 4.04
N ARG A 290 41.59 -15.50 3.99
CA ARG A 290 40.48 -15.72 4.93
C ARG A 290 39.71 -16.97 4.57
N TRP A 291 38.99 -17.51 5.55
CA TRP A 291 38.06 -18.63 5.34
C TRP A 291 36.66 -18.15 5.58
N GLU A 292 35.81 -18.27 4.57
CA GLU A 292 34.47 -17.69 4.59
C GLU A 292 33.43 -18.61 3.97
N ALA A 293 32.19 -18.48 4.44
CA ALA A 293 31.02 -19.13 3.86
C ALA A 293 29.85 -18.15 3.81
N ASP A 294 29.19 -18.10 2.65
CA ASP A 294 27.96 -17.35 2.46
C ASP A 294 26.75 -18.24 2.76
N VAL A 295 25.95 -17.85 3.76
CA VAL A 295 24.83 -18.65 4.25
C VAL A 295 23.53 -17.84 4.23
N GLU A 296 22.48 -18.44 3.69
CA GLU A 296 21.13 -17.86 3.68
C GLU A 296 20.56 -17.77 5.10
N VAL A 297 20.04 -16.59 5.44
CA VAL A 297 19.36 -16.33 6.70
C VAL A 297 17.95 -15.78 6.48
N VAL A 298 17.09 -16.01 7.46
CA VAL A 298 15.75 -15.42 7.54
C VAL A 298 15.60 -14.68 8.87
N ALA A 299 14.98 -13.50 8.84
CA ALA A 299 14.63 -12.76 10.04
C ALA A 299 13.67 -13.57 10.92
N THR A 300 13.87 -13.54 12.24
CA THR A 300 13.00 -14.21 13.21
C THR A 300 11.65 -13.51 13.34
N VAL A 301 11.64 -12.19 13.11
CA VAL A 301 10.45 -11.32 13.14
C VAL A 301 9.98 -11.05 11.71
N ARG A 302 8.66 -11.08 11.51
CA ARG A 302 8.00 -10.69 10.25
C ARG A 302 7.82 -9.18 10.22
N GLY A 303 7.87 -8.57 9.04
CA GLY A 303 7.70 -7.13 8.89
C GLY A 303 8.94 -6.41 8.40
N ARG A 304 8.78 -5.11 8.12
CA ARG A 304 9.87 -4.22 7.69
C ARG A 304 10.95 -4.05 8.76
N GLU A 305 10.60 -4.29 10.01
CA GLU A 305 11.53 -4.28 11.14
C GLU A 305 12.71 -5.26 10.92
N GLY A 306 12.47 -6.39 10.27
CA GLY A 306 13.50 -7.37 9.92
C GLY A 306 14.47 -6.95 8.82
N ASN A 307 14.27 -5.81 8.16
CA ASN A 307 15.20 -5.33 7.14
C ASN A 307 16.43 -4.68 7.79
N THR A 308 17.62 -4.90 7.24
CA THR A 308 18.85 -4.28 7.74
C THR A 308 19.84 -3.98 6.63
N TYR A 309 20.61 -2.90 6.81
CA TYR A 309 21.66 -2.50 5.88
C TYR A 309 22.87 -3.44 5.94
N ALA A 310 23.64 -3.48 4.86
CA ALA A 310 24.96 -4.10 4.80
C ALA A 310 25.83 -3.68 6.00
N GLY A 311 26.58 -4.63 6.56
CA GLY A 311 27.47 -4.44 7.70
C GLY A 311 26.79 -4.36 9.07
N SER A 312 25.46 -4.47 9.15
CA SER A 312 24.74 -4.35 10.43
C SER A 312 24.81 -5.62 11.29
N ILE A 313 24.84 -6.81 10.67
CA ILE A 313 24.87 -8.10 11.37
C ILE A 313 26.32 -8.43 11.70
N THR A 314 26.70 -8.31 12.96
CA THR A 314 28.08 -8.50 13.43
C THR A 314 28.19 -9.38 14.66
N VAL A 315 27.05 -9.74 15.27
CA VAL A 315 27.03 -10.43 16.57
C VAL A 315 26.54 -11.86 16.38
N MET A 316 27.26 -12.80 16.97
CA MET A 316 26.85 -14.19 17.13
C MET A 316 26.64 -14.47 18.63
N PRO A 317 25.39 -14.49 19.13
CA PRO A 317 25.14 -14.79 20.55
C PRO A 317 25.66 -16.16 20.98
N ARG A 318 25.66 -17.13 20.06
CA ARG A 318 26.29 -18.45 20.22
C ARG A 318 27.10 -18.77 18.95
N PRO A 319 28.40 -18.43 18.92
CA PRO A 319 29.26 -18.65 17.75
C PRO A 319 29.38 -20.15 17.44
N PRO A 320 29.24 -20.57 16.17
CA PRO A 320 29.60 -21.91 15.75
C PRO A 320 31.10 -22.19 16.02
N PRO A 321 31.49 -23.43 16.37
CA PRO A 321 32.88 -23.78 16.58
C PRO A 321 33.75 -23.45 15.36
N GLY A 322 34.89 -22.80 15.58
CA GLY A 322 35.84 -22.45 14.52
C GLY A 322 35.48 -21.21 13.69
N VAL A 323 34.37 -20.52 13.97
CA VAL A 323 33.97 -19.27 13.30
C VAL A 323 34.30 -18.07 14.18
N GLU A 324 34.93 -17.04 13.61
CA GLU A 324 35.40 -15.86 14.37
C GLU A 324 34.48 -14.64 14.20
N TYR A 325 33.93 -14.43 13.01
CA TYR A 325 33.07 -13.29 12.72
C TYR A 325 31.89 -13.65 11.81
N VAL A 326 30.90 -12.77 11.80
CA VAL A 326 29.79 -12.75 10.84
C VAL A 326 29.62 -11.34 10.31
N ILE A 327 29.29 -11.21 9.03
CA ILE A 327 28.97 -9.94 8.39
C ILE A 327 27.94 -10.13 7.28
N ASN A 328 26.96 -9.25 7.15
CA ASN A 328 26.14 -9.19 5.95
C ASN A 328 26.76 -8.21 4.95
N ARG A 329 27.24 -8.68 3.79
CA ARG A 329 27.87 -7.80 2.78
C ARG A 329 26.86 -7.02 1.94
N LYS A 330 25.60 -7.44 1.96
CA LYS A 330 24.48 -6.81 1.29
C LYS A 330 23.34 -6.56 2.28
N ASP A 331 22.44 -5.67 1.91
CA ASP A 331 21.22 -5.43 2.65
C ASP A 331 20.39 -6.71 2.74
N ILE A 332 19.74 -6.92 3.89
CA ILE A 332 18.71 -7.93 4.06
C ILE A 332 17.35 -7.24 3.90
N THR A 333 16.60 -7.68 2.89
CA THR A 333 15.35 -7.05 2.45
C THR A 333 14.24 -8.10 2.31
N GLY A 334 13.06 -7.70 1.84
CA GLY A 334 11.90 -8.58 1.69
C GLY A 334 11.01 -8.68 2.92
N GLY A 335 11.39 -8.06 4.04
CA GLY A 335 10.51 -7.87 5.18
C GLY A 335 9.43 -6.85 4.83
N THR A 336 8.17 -7.28 4.83
CA THR A 336 7.00 -6.43 4.56
C THR A 336 6.01 -6.57 5.70
N ASP A 337 5.39 -5.46 6.09
CA ASP A 337 4.36 -5.47 7.13
C ASP A 337 3.04 -6.03 6.57
N VAL A 338 2.16 -6.42 7.48
CA VAL A 338 0.79 -6.79 7.11
C VAL A 338 0.12 -5.57 6.48
N GLU A 339 -0.58 -5.80 5.37
CA GLU A 339 -1.34 -4.75 4.69
C GLU A 339 -2.37 -4.15 5.64
N SER A 340 -2.40 -2.82 5.72
CA SER A 340 -3.34 -2.08 6.58
C SER A 340 -4.76 -2.13 6.03
N ASP A 341 -5.75 -1.79 6.87
CA ASP A 341 -7.15 -1.72 6.43
C ASP A 341 -7.36 -0.71 5.30
N GLU A 342 -6.64 0.41 5.34
CA GLU A 342 -6.74 1.44 4.31
C GLU A 342 -6.18 0.95 2.96
N GLU A 343 -4.99 0.34 2.98
CA GLU A 343 -4.39 -0.23 1.77
C GLU A 343 -5.25 -1.35 1.18
N LEU A 344 -5.80 -2.23 2.03
CA LEU A 344 -6.70 -3.30 1.60
C LEU A 344 -7.99 -2.75 0.97
N ARG A 345 -8.58 -1.72 1.59
CA ARG A 345 -9.80 -1.06 1.11
C ARG A 345 -9.57 -0.43 -0.26
N GLU A 346 -8.50 0.36 -0.40
CA GLU A 346 -8.17 1.01 -1.67
C GLU A 346 -7.87 -0.02 -2.76
N ARG A 347 -7.13 -1.09 -2.44
CA ARG A 347 -6.88 -2.19 -3.39
C ARG A 347 -8.18 -2.90 -3.80
N ALA A 348 -9.09 -3.14 -2.87
CA ALA A 348 -10.37 -3.78 -3.15
C ALA A 348 -11.30 -2.89 -3.98
N LYS A 349 -11.37 -1.58 -3.70
CA LYS A 349 -12.10 -0.61 -4.53
C LYS A 349 -11.55 -0.55 -5.94
N LYS A 350 -10.22 -0.47 -6.09
CA LYS A 350 -9.57 -0.48 -7.40
C LYS A 350 -9.89 -1.75 -8.17
N ALA A 351 -9.87 -2.91 -7.51
CA ALA A 351 -10.25 -4.17 -8.15
C ALA A 351 -11.71 -4.18 -8.62
N LEU A 352 -12.63 -3.64 -7.81
CA LEU A 352 -14.04 -3.49 -8.20
C LEU A 352 -14.21 -2.55 -9.40
N MET A 353 -13.48 -1.43 -9.43
CA MET A 353 -13.47 -0.50 -10.57
C MET A 353 -12.95 -1.16 -11.85
N VAL A 354 -11.89 -1.96 -11.75
CA VAL A 354 -11.33 -2.71 -12.88
C VAL A 354 -12.28 -3.82 -13.35
N ALA A 355 -13.01 -4.45 -12.44
CA ALA A 355 -14.01 -5.48 -12.79
C ALA A 355 -15.17 -4.91 -13.62
N GLY A 356 -15.54 -3.64 -13.39
CA GLY A 356 -16.40 -2.91 -14.31
C GLY A 356 -15.64 -2.65 -15.61
N LYS A 357 -15.91 -3.41 -16.68
CA LYS A 357 -15.44 -3.06 -18.03
C LYS A 357 -16.36 -2.01 -18.65
N ALA A 358 -15.86 -1.30 -19.68
CA ALA A 358 -16.64 -0.38 -20.49
C ALA A 358 -17.25 0.85 -19.78
N THR A 359 -16.60 1.37 -18.73
CA THR A 359 -16.91 2.71 -18.18
C THR A 359 -15.77 3.69 -18.48
N LEU A 360 -16.05 4.99 -18.46
CA LEU A 360 -15.02 6.03 -18.65
C LEU A 360 -13.88 5.89 -17.64
N ILE A 361 -14.21 5.58 -16.38
CA ILE A 361 -13.24 5.37 -15.30
C ILE A 361 -12.38 4.14 -15.58
N SER A 362 -12.95 3.08 -16.15
CA SER A 362 -12.22 1.86 -16.51
C SER A 362 -11.20 2.11 -17.61
N LEU A 363 -11.60 2.87 -18.65
CA LEU A 363 -10.70 3.29 -19.72
C LEU A 363 -9.58 4.18 -19.19
N GLU A 364 -9.92 5.16 -18.35
CA GLU A 364 -8.94 6.05 -17.73
C GLU A 364 -7.93 5.27 -16.86
N THR A 365 -8.42 4.36 -16.02
CA THR A 365 -7.59 3.56 -15.12
C THR A 365 -6.69 2.58 -15.88
N ALA A 366 -7.21 1.98 -16.95
CA ALA A 366 -6.45 1.06 -17.79
C ALA A 366 -5.27 1.77 -18.45
N VAL A 367 -5.51 2.95 -19.02
CA VAL A 367 -4.46 3.74 -19.67
C VAL A 367 -3.48 4.33 -18.65
N LYS A 368 -3.95 4.83 -17.49
CA LYS A 368 -3.05 5.26 -16.39
C LYS A 368 -2.17 4.14 -15.84
N GLY A 369 -2.56 2.87 -16.03
CA GLY A 369 -1.79 1.71 -15.64
C GLY A 369 -0.60 1.40 -16.56
N VAL A 370 -0.54 2.00 -17.75
CA VAL A 370 0.56 1.82 -18.70
C VAL A 370 1.78 2.62 -18.26
N GLU A 371 2.96 2.01 -18.34
CA GLU A 371 4.21 2.65 -17.91
C GLU A 371 4.52 3.90 -18.75
N GLY A 372 4.91 4.97 -18.08
CA GLY A 372 5.28 6.24 -18.73
C GLY A 372 4.11 7.18 -19.07
N VAL A 373 2.86 6.79 -18.82
CA VAL A 373 1.70 7.70 -18.97
C VAL A 373 1.70 8.75 -17.86
N SER A 374 1.65 10.03 -18.24
CA SER A 374 1.72 11.17 -17.30
C SER A 374 0.33 11.80 -17.06
N SER A 375 -0.49 11.91 -18.10
CA SER A 375 -1.80 12.54 -18.06
C SER A 375 -2.72 11.90 -19.10
N ILE A 376 -4.01 11.85 -18.79
CA ILE A 376 -5.06 11.34 -19.67
C ILE A 376 -6.32 12.20 -19.54
N LEU A 377 -7.01 12.39 -20.65
CA LEU A 377 -8.39 12.86 -20.71
C LEU A 377 -9.23 11.86 -21.52
N VAL A 378 -10.40 11.51 -21.01
CA VAL A 378 -11.39 10.67 -21.69
C VAL A 378 -12.64 11.49 -21.94
N GLU A 379 -13.01 11.66 -23.20
CA GLU A 379 -14.23 12.36 -23.64
C GLU A 379 -15.25 11.33 -24.14
N ASP A 380 -16.44 11.32 -23.54
CA ASP A 380 -17.58 10.53 -23.99
C ASP A 380 -18.39 11.32 -25.02
N MET A 381 -18.77 10.66 -26.12
CA MET A 381 -19.51 11.26 -27.23
C MET A 381 -18.91 12.61 -27.69
N PRO A 382 -17.62 12.63 -28.07
CA PRO A 382 -17.02 13.85 -28.59
C PRO A 382 -17.82 14.31 -29.81
N ASP A 383 -18.02 15.63 -29.91
CA ASP A 383 -18.82 16.25 -30.97
C ASP A 383 -20.28 15.72 -31.01
N GLU A 384 -20.80 15.27 -29.86
CA GLU A 384 -22.13 14.67 -29.69
C GLU A 384 -22.36 13.39 -30.51
N VAL A 385 -21.30 12.69 -30.92
CA VAL A 385 -21.39 11.46 -31.71
C VAL A 385 -21.56 10.22 -30.80
N PRO A 386 -22.71 9.53 -30.80
CA PRO A 386 -22.91 8.36 -29.97
C PRO A 386 -22.02 7.19 -30.40
N GLY A 387 -21.51 6.43 -29.43
CA GLY A 387 -20.67 5.25 -29.67
C GLY A 387 -19.22 5.55 -30.03
N LEU A 388 -18.79 6.82 -29.93
CA LEU A 388 -17.42 7.27 -30.07
C LEU A 388 -16.89 7.72 -28.70
N VAL A 389 -15.68 7.30 -28.36
CA VAL A 389 -14.94 7.80 -27.18
C VAL A 389 -13.59 8.31 -27.67
N ARG A 390 -13.21 9.52 -27.26
CA ARG A 390 -11.89 10.09 -27.56
C ARG A 390 -11.04 10.03 -26.31
N ILE A 391 -9.83 9.50 -26.44
CA ILE A 391 -8.84 9.44 -25.38
C ILE A 391 -7.61 10.22 -25.81
N ILE A 392 -7.28 11.23 -25.01
CA ILE A 392 -6.12 12.09 -25.21
C ILE A 392 -5.11 11.74 -24.12
N VAL A 393 -3.93 11.27 -24.52
CA VAL A 393 -2.93 10.73 -23.58
C VAL A 393 -1.56 11.34 -23.80
N ASP A 394 -0.94 11.77 -22.71
CA ASP A 394 0.45 12.22 -22.68
C ASP A 394 1.36 11.18 -22.04
N GLY A 395 2.52 10.94 -22.66
CA GLY A 395 3.45 9.89 -22.25
C GLY A 395 3.00 8.45 -22.58
N GLY A 396 3.86 7.48 -22.27
CA GLY A 396 3.64 6.05 -22.51
C GLY A 396 3.74 5.64 -23.99
N ASP A 397 3.87 4.33 -24.22
CA ASP A 397 3.89 3.76 -25.57
C ASP A 397 2.47 3.63 -26.16
N MET A 398 2.27 4.07 -27.41
CA MET A 398 0.95 4.08 -28.03
C MET A 398 0.39 2.68 -28.32
N ASP A 399 1.24 1.70 -28.61
CA ASP A 399 0.80 0.34 -28.90
C ASP A 399 0.38 -0.38 -27.61
N GLU A 400 1.08 -0.15 -26.51
CA GLU A 400 0.68 -0.64 -25.18
C GLU A 400 -0.65 -0.02 -24.73
N ILE A 401 -0.79 1.30 -24.88
CA ILE A 401 -2.04 2.02 -24.57
C ILE A 401 -3.20 1.45 -25.40
N LYS A 402 -3.00 1.26 -26.71
CA LYS A 402 -4.03 0.72 -27.59
C LYS A 402 -4.50 -0.67 -27.15
N LYS A 403 -3.58 -1.55 -26.74
CA LYS A 403 -3.92 -2.87 -26.19
C LYS A 403 -4.72 -2.75 -24.89
N ALA A 404 -4.29 -1.91 -23.96
CA ALA A 404 -4.98 -1.70 -22.69
C ALA A 404 -6.43 -1.20 -22.87
N VAL A 405 -6.66 -0.30 -23.82
CA VAL A 405 -8.00 0.19 -24.16
C VAL A 405 -8.85 -0.92 -24.80
N GLU A 406 -8.28 -1.70 -25.72
CA GLU A 406 -8.98 -2.78 -26.41
C GLU A 406 -9.50 -3.86 -25.44
N GLU A 407 -8.75 -4.16 -24.38
CA GLU A 407 -9.15 -5.14 -23.36
C GLU A 407 -10.32 -4.69 -22.47
N VAL A 408 -10.56 -3.38 -22.41
CA VAL A 408 -11.51 -2.74 -21.48
C VAL A 408 -12.75 -2.17 -22.18
N ARG A 409 -12.63 -1.74 -23.45
CA ARG A 409 -13.76 -1.17 -24.20
C ARG A 409 -14.87 -2.19 -24.43
N ALA A 410 -16.12 -1.72 -24.52
CA ALA A 410 -17.23 -2.56 -24.97
C ALA A 410 -17.18 -2.81 -26.48
N ALA A 411 -17.73 -3.95 -26.90
CA ALA A 411 -18.02 -4.20 -28.30
C ALA A 411 -18.98 -3.12 -28.84
N GLY A 412 -18.72 -2.64 -30.06
CA GLY A 412 -19.51 -1.59 -30.71
C GLY A 412 -19.10 -0.15 -30.38
N ILE A 413 -18.24 0.09 -29.38
CA ILE A 413 -17.67 1.42 -29.11
C ILE A 413 -16.37 1.61 -29.90
N LYS A 414 -16.30 2.69 -30.69
CA LYS A 414 -15.08 3.12 -31.38
C LYS A 414 -14.29 4.03 -30.44
N VAL A 415 -12.99 3.74 -30.27
CA VAL A 415 -12.09 4.59 -29.49
C VAL A 415 -11.09 5.28 -30.42
N GLU A 416 -11.01 6.60 -30.31
CA GLU A 416 -10.01 7.43 -30.99
C GLU A 416 -8.92 7.84 -30.00
N LEU A 417 -7.70 7.38 -30.25
CA LEU A 417 -6.53 7.68 -29.44
C LEU A 417 -5.70 8.77 -30.10
N MET A 418 -5.38 9.83 -29.36
CA MET A 418 -4.54 10.92 -29.86
C MET A 418 -3.63 11.52 -28.78
N ARG A 419 -2.61 12.25 -29.24
CA ARG A 419 -1.74 13.07 -28.37
C ARG A 419 -2.33 14.48 -28.20
N PRO A 420 -2.13 15.12 -27.04
CA PRO A 420 -2.59 16.49 -26.85
C PRO A 420 -1.83 17.44 -27.79
N LYS A 421 -2.49 18.52 -28.21
CA LYS A 421 -1.83 19.59 -28.96
C LYS A 421 -0.97 20.44 -27.99
N PRO A 422 0.33 20.62 -28.25
CA PRO A 422 1.17 21.42 -27.38
C PRO A 422 0.85 22.90 -27.54
N VAL A 423 0.59 23.58 -26.43
CA VAL A 423 0.47 25.03 -26.34
C VAL A 423 1.73 25.56 -25.68
N TYR A 424 2.60 26.17 -26.47
CA TYR A 424 3.87 26.68 -25.97
C TYR A 424 3.66 27.97 -25.20
N VAL A 425 4.15 28.02 -23.96
CA VAL A 425 4.06 29.20 -23.10
C VAL A 425 5.46 29.73 -22.82
N ASP A 426 5.68 30.98 -23.20
CA ASP A 426 6.80 31.79 -22.73
C ASP A 426 6.36 32.64 -21.54
N VAL A 427 7.20 32.76 -20.52
CA VAL A 427 6.92 33.53 -19.31
C VAL A 427 7.95 34.63 -19.14
N GLU A 428 7.48 35.84 -18.87
CA GLU A 428 8.31 36.97 -18.42
C GLU A 428 7.88 37.36 -17.00
N ALA A 429 8.80 37.25 -16.04
CA ALA A 429 8.55 37.56 -14.64
C ALA A 429 9.52 38.62 -14.12
N HIS A 430 9.00 39.69 -13.50
CA HIS A 430 9.78 40.73 -12.84
C HIS A 430 9.56 40.59 -11.33
N ILE A 431 10.64 40.33 -10.60
CA ILE A 431 10.63 39.95 -9.19
C ILE A 431 11.36 41.00 -8.37
N ILE A 432 10.84 41.31 -7.18
CA ILE A 432 11.50 42.15 -6.19
C ILE A 432 12.04 41.25 -5.09
N ALA A 433 13.34 41.33 -4.80
CA ALA A 433 14.02 40.44 -3.85
C ALA A 433 14.99 41.16 -2.90
N GLU A 434 15.29 40.52 -1.76
CA GLU A 434 16.05 41.15 -0.67
C GLU A 434 17.58 41.10 -0.82
N ALA A 435 18.19 40.10 -1.48
CA ALA A 435 19.65 40.13 -1.67
C ALA A 435 20.21 39.18 -2.75
N ASP A 436 19.66 37.98 -2.91
CA ASP A 436 20.26 36.90 -3.72
C ASP A 436 19.61 36.78 -5.11
N VAL A 437 20.12 37.54 -6.08
CA VAL A 437 19.55 37.59 -7.44
C VAL A 437 19.64 36.25 -8.16
N GLU A 438 20.78 35.56 -8.09
CA GLU A 438 21.00 34.33 -8.86
C GLU A 438 20.21 33.15 -8.26
N ALA A 439 20.19 33.00 -6.93
CA ALA A 439 19.41 31.94 -6.30
C ALA A 439 17.90 32.18 -6.44
N VAL A 440 17.44 33.44 -6.35
CA VAL A 440 16.04 33.80 -6.60
C VAL A 440 15.66 33.52 -8.04
N GLN A 441 16.52 33.91 -9.00
CA GLN A 441 16.26 33.67 -10.42
C GLN A 441 16.08 32.16 -10.70
N LYS A 442 17.03 31.33 -10.27
CA LYS A 442 16.94 29.86 -10.45
C LYS A 442 15.74 29.25 -9.71
N CYS A 443 15.43 29.73 -8.50
CA CYS A 443 14.27 29.24 -7.77
C CYS A 443 12.97 29.54 -8.52
N VAL A 444 12.80 30.78 -8.98
CA VAL A 444 11.58 31.22 -9.69
C VAL A 444 11.45 30.54 -11.04
N GLU A 445 12.54 30.39 -11.80
CA GLU A 445 12.54 29.64 -13.06
C GLU A 445 12.08 28.19 -12.84
N ASN A 446 12.64 27.50 -11.83
CA ASN A 446 12.24 26.13 -11.49
C ASN A 446 10.79 26.05 -11.00
N ALA A 447 10.35 26.99 -10.17
CA ALA A 447 8.98 27.01 -9.64
C ALA A 447 7.94 27.20 -10.76
N LEU A 448 8.22 28.10 -11.70
CA LEU A 448 7.36 28.33 -12.87
C LEU A 448 7.41 27.13 -13.84
N MET A 449 8.59 26.56 -14.09
CA MET A 449 8.72 25.38 -14.95
C MET A 449 7.96 24.18 -14.37
N GLN A 450 8.10 23.94 -13.06
CA GLN A 450 7.39 22.86 -12.36
C GLN A 450 5.88 23.10 -12.36
N TYR A 451 5.43 24.33 -12.11
CA TYR A 451 4.02 24.69 -12.16
C TYR A 451 3.42 24.42 -13.54
N LEU A 452 4.01 24.99 -14.60
CA LEU A 452 3.55 24.80 -15.98
C LEU A 452 3.59 23.32 -16.39
N GLY A 453 4.63 22.58 -16.00
CA GLY A 453 4.76 21.16 -16.31
C GLY A 453 3.80 20.25 -15.54
N SER A 454 3.22 20.74 -14.44
CA SER A 454 2.26 20.00 -13.62
C SER A 454 0.80 20.13 -14.08
N LEU A 455 0.52 21.00 -15.05
CA LEU A 455 -0.83 21.19 -15.58
C LEU A 455 -1.25 19.96 -16.39
N ASN A 456 -2.45 19.47 -16.11
CA ASN A 456 -3.04 18.36 -16.86
C ASN A 456 -3.53 18.81 -18.23
N ILE A 457 -3.87 17.85 -19.09
CA ILE A 457 -4.50 18.14 -20.40
C ILE A 457 -5.82 18.88 -20.16
N GLY A 458 -6.02 20.00 -20.86
CA GLY A 458 -7.21 20.85 -20.70
C GLY A 458 -7.27 21.69 -19.42
N GLU A 459 -6.21 21.73 -18.61
CA GLU A 459 -6.18 22.55 -17.39
C GLU A 459 -5.77 24.00 -17.68
N ASP A 460 -6.63 24.95 -17.29
CA ASP A 460 -6.38 26.38 -17.44
C ASP A 460 -5.11 26.83 -16.68
N LEU A 461 -4.31 27.68 -17.34
CA LEU A 461 -3.19 28.35 -16.70
C LEU A 461 -3.71 29.52 -15.86
N VAL A 462 -3.79 29.31 -14.55
CA VAL A 462 -4.28 30.32 -13.61
C VAL A 462 -3.16 31.27 -13.15
N TYR A 463 -3.38 32.57 -13.33
CA TYR A 463 -2.41 33.63 -13.03
C TYR A 463 -2.03 33.68 -11.54
N THR A 464 -3.03 33.67 -10.67
CA THR A 464 -2.82 33.79 -9.21
C THR A 464 -2.12 32.56 -8.63
N LYS A 465 -2.38 31.37 -9.17
CA LYS A 465 -1.65 30.15 -8.80
C LYS A 465 -0.17 30.27 -9.16
N ALA A 466 0.16 30.77 -10.35
CA ALA A 466 1.55 31.01 -10.74
C ALA A 466 2.27 31.95 -9.76
N ILE A 467 1.66 33.10 -9.42
CA ILE A 467 2.22 34.03 -8.43
C ILE A 467 2.43 33.33 -7.08
N SER A 468 1.44 32.56 -6.62
CA SER A 468 1.57 31.87 -5.33
C SER A 468 2.79 30.93 -5.29
N LYS A 469 3.12 30.27 -6.41
CA LYS A 469 4.32 29.43 -6.51
C LYS A 469 5.59 30.24 -6.49
N VAL A 470 5.62 31.38 -7.19
CA VAL A 470 6.77 32.29 -7.17
C VAL A 470 7.04 32.85 -5.77
N LEU A 471 5.99 33.23 -5.03
CA LEU A 471 6.11 33.74 -3.66
C LEU A 471 6.57 32.70 -2.63
N THR A 472 6.57 31.41 -2.96
CA THR A 472 7.15 30.37 -2.09
C THR A 472 8.69 30.32 -2.16
N CYS A 473 9.30 30.98 -3.14
CA CYS A 473 10.75 31.05 -3.23
C CYS A 473 11.34 31.94 -2.12
N PRO A 474 12.40 31.49 -1.42
CA PRO A 474 13.08 32.31 -0.41
C PRO A 474 13.55 33.65 -0.98
N TYR A 475 13.52 34.70 -0.15
CA TYR A 475 13.97 36.06 -0.47
C TYR A 475 13.18 36.80 -1.56
N VAL A 476 12.10 36.22 -2.09
CA VAL A 476 11.12 36.93 -2.92
C VAL A 476 10.23 37.77 -2.01
N TYR A 477 10.22 39.08 -2.26
CA TYR A 477 9.37 40.02 -1.53
C TYR A 477 8.06 40.30 -2.28
N ASP A 478 8.13 40.51 -3.60
CA ASP A 478 6.96 40.80 -4.43
C ASP A 478 7.17 40.40 -5.90
N VAL A 479 6.08 40.21 -6.63
CA VAL A 479 6.03 39.96 -8.08
C VAL A 479 5.47 41.21 -8.74
N SER A 480 6.34 42.07 -9.28
CA SER A 480 5.92 43.35 -9.86
C SER A 480 5.24 43.18 -11.21
N ARG A 481 5.66 42.18 -11.99
CA ARG A 481 5.07 41.86 -13.30
C ARG A 481 5.19 40.38 -13.60
N LEU A 482 4.13 39.81 -14.18
CA LEU A 482 4.13 38.45 -14.72
C LEU A 482 3.30 38.45 -15.99
N VAL A 483 3.89 37.99 -17.08
CA VAL A 483 3.28 37.97 -18.41
C VAL A 483 3.43 36.57 -19.00
N PHE A 484 2.34 36.05 -19.55
CA PHE A 484 2.34 34.80 -20.32
C PHE A 484 2.17 35.12 -21.80
N SER A 485 3.08 34.61 -22.62
CA SER A 485 3.04 34.71 -24.08
C SER A 485 2.78 33.32 -24.64
N VAL A 486 1.61 33.14 -25.25
CA VAL A 486 1.07 31.83 -25.62
C VAL A 486 1.13 31.66 -27.13
N VAL A 487 1.62 30.50 -27.58
CA VAL A 487 1.74 30.13 -28.99
C VAL A 487 1.08 28.77 -29.20
N ARG A 488 -0.05 28.76 -29.90
CA ARG A 488 -0.84 27.54 -30.17
C ARG A 488 -0.43 26.85 -31.49
N GLU A 489 0.04 27.61 -32.48
CA GLU A 489 0.60 27.10 -33.74
C GLU A 489 1.72 28.04 -34.23
N GLU A 490 2.69 27.52 -34.99
CA GLU A 490 3.86 28.30 -35.49
C GLU A 490 3.47 29.51 -36.37
N SER A 491 2.25 29.51 -36.92
CA SER A 491 1.70 30.52 -37.84
C SER A 491 0.68 31.48 -37.20
N HIS A 492 0.38 31.35 -35.91
CA HIS A 492 -0.59 32.20 -35.20
C HIS A 492 0.08 33.38 -34.45
N PRO A 493 -0.62 34.52 -34.28
CA PRO A 493 -0.10 35.64 -33.50
C PRO A 493 0.11 35.24 -32.04
N VAL A 494 1.18 35.72 -31.42
CA VAL A 494 1.48 35.49 -30.00
C VAL A 494 0.41 36.19 -29.16
N GLU A 495 -0.37 35.43 -28.40
CA GLU A 495 -1.34 35.99 -27.46
C GLU A 495 -0.64 36.31 -26.14
N THR A 496 -0.75 37.55 -25.69
CA THR A 496 -0.11 38.02 -24.45
C THR A 496 -1.14 38.24 -23.36
N PHE A 497 -0.95 37.60 -22.22
CA PHE A 497 -1.82 37.66 -21.06
C PHE A 497 -1.08 38.27 -19.87
N GLU A 498 -1.62 39.38 -19.35
CA GLU A 498 -1.12 40.07 -18.16
C GLU A 498 -2.26 40.17 -17.15
N LYS A 499 -2.04 39.67 -15.93
CA LYS A 499 -3.05 39.64 -14.85
C LYS A 499 -4.35 38.91 -15.19
N SER A 500 -4.30 37.98 -16.14
CA SER A 500 -5.44 37.17 -16.57
C SER A 500 -5.04 35.70 -16.72
N ASN A 501 -6.03 34.82 -16.56
CA ASN A 501 -5.83 33.38 -16.80
C ASN A 501 -5.78 33.11 -18.30
N VAL A 502 -5.00 32.11 -18.70
CA VAL A 502 -5.02 31.59 -20.07
C VAL A 502 -5.94 30.37 -20.09
N LYS A 503 -6.96 30.42 -20.95
CA LYS A 503 -7.85 29.28 -21.18
C LYS A 503 -7.15 28.23 -22.04
N ILE A 504 -7.22 26.98 -21.63
CA ILE A 504 -6.66 25.84 -22.37
C ILE A 504 -7.83 24.97 -22.83
N GLU A 505 -7.86 24.64 -24.12
CA GLU A 505 -8.91 23.78 -24.68
C GLU A 505 -8.74 22.34 -24.18
N SER A 506 -9.82 21.57 -24.16
CA SER A 506 -9.82 20.20 -23.58
C SER A 506 -8.79 19.27 -24.22
N TYR A 507 -8.40 19.51 -25.47
CA TYR A 507 -7.42 18.71 -26.22
C TYR A 507 -5.99 19.28 -26.23
N GLU A 508 -5.75 20.37 -25.49
CA GLU A 508 -4.46 21.05 -25.44
C GLU A 508 -3.69 20.74 -24.16
N LYS A 509 -2.36 20.82 -24.24
CA LYS A 509 -1.48 20.73 -23.07
C LYS A 509 -0.46 21.86 -23.07
N VAL A 510 -0.33 22.52 -21.93
CA VAL A 510 0.67 23.56 -21.72
C VAL A 510 2.07 22.95 -21.75
N VAL A 511 2.95 23.52 -22.58
CA VAL A 511 4.35 23.15 -22.66
C VAL A 511 5.19 24.41 -22.39
N PRO A 512 5.96 24.46 -21.29
CA PRO A 512 6.85 25.58 -21.03
C PRO A 512 7.94 25.63 -22.10
N ARG A 513 8.16 26.80 -22.72
CA ARG A 513 9.15 26.97 -23.79
C ARG A 513 10.32 27.85 -23.35
N LYS A 514 10.06 29.09 -22.92
CA LYS A 514 11.08 30.00 -22.37
C LYS A 514 10.57 30.68 -21.11
N ILE A 515 11.40 30.74 -20.08
CA ILE A 515 11.10 31.49 -18.85
C ILE A 515 12.22 32.51 -18.66
N ASN A 516 11.87 33.79 -18.64
CA ASN A 516 12.80 34.89 -18.41
C ASN A 516 12.43 35.59 -17.10
N VAL A 517 13.37 35.62 -16.16
CA VAL A 517 13.15 36.18 -14.83
C VAL A 517 14.13 37.34 -14.61
N LEU A 518 13.57 38.52 -14.36
CA LEU A 518 14.31 39.75 -14.06
C LEU A 518 14.13 40.09 -12.58
N VAL A 519 15.22 40.11 -11.82
CA VAL A 519 15.17 40.37 -10.37
C VAL A 519 15.70 41.78 -10.07
N LYS A 520 14.90 42.59 -9.39
CA LYS A 520 15.29 43.90 -8.85
C LYS A 520 15.48 43.82 -7.33
N LYS A 521 16.59 44.37 -6.83
CA LYS A 521 16.83 44.47 -5.38
C LYS A 521 16.01 45.60 -4.76
N ILE A 522 15.49 45.37 -3.55
CA ILE A 522 14.69 46.36 -2.78
C ILE A 522 15.41 47.71 -2.57
N ASN A 523 16.74 47.77 -2.69
CA ASN A 523 17.53 48.98 -2.41
C ASN A 523 17.83 49.91 -3.59
N GLU A 524 17.23 49.73 -4.76
CA GLU A 524 17.27 50.77 -5.81
C GLU A 524 16.04 51.69 -5.73
N LYS A 525 16.06 52.59 -4.73
CA LYS A 525 15.36 53.88 -4.86
C LYS A 525 16.06 54.68 -5.96
N SER A 526 15.33 54.80 -7.06
CA SER A 526 15.20 55.98 -7.92
C SER A 526 16.07 57.18 -7.51
N LYS A 527 17.09 57.45 -8.32
CA LYS A 527 17.62 58.81 -8.49
C LYS A 527 16.68 59.63 -9.36
#